data_AF-A0A2Z3GPY6-F1
#
_entry.id   AF-A0A2Z3GPY6-F1
#
_cell.length_a   1.000
_cell.length_b   1.000
_cell.length_c   1.000
_cell.angle_alpha   90.00
_cell.angle_beta   90.00
_cell.angle_gamma   90.00
#
_symmetry.space_group_name_H-M   'P 1'
#
loop_
_entity.id
_entity.type
_entity.pdbx_description
1 polymer ?
#
loop_
_entity_poly.entity_id
_entity_poly.type
_entity_poly.pdbx_seq_one_letter_code
_entity_poly.pdbx_strand_id
1 'polypeptide(L)'
;MNRWRVRLLAFAGLCSVGTLMYLTRADRTPEADPEGLHTDDRVRRLAPYDIAAATVATWSPLDIPPLGVVPAGATRPRREVFEALGLDEHRVRDLRASPSFRVTILRWQVSPSYDVVCMTADNSPASSAVPLDDPERSVYGIRFVSRSEGAHHIW
;
A
#
# COMPACT_ATOMS: atom_id res chain seq x y z
N MET A 1 36.05 -73.72 -15.50
CA MET A 1 34.92 -74.18 -14.66
C MET A 1 34.64 -73.14 -13.57
N ASN A 2 33.36 -73.05 -13.19
CA ASN A 2 32.75 -72.26 -12.12
C ASN A 2 32.33 -70.80 -12.39
N ARG A 3 31.03 -70.69 -12.68
CA ARG A 3 30.13 -69.55 -12.65
C ARG A 3 29.58 -69.37 -11.23
N TRP A 4 29.34 -68.13 -10.80
CA TRP A 4 28.38 -67.85 -9.72
C TRP A 4 27.31 -66.87 -10.22
N ARG A 5 26.06 -67.31 -10.11
CA ARG A 5 24.81 -66.57 -10.35
C ARG A 5 24.34 -66.00 -9.02
N VAL A 6 23.92 -64.73 -9.00
CA VAL A 6 23.06 -64.18 -7.94
C VAL A 6 21.64 -64.06 -8.50
N ARG A 7 20.68 -64.57 -7.74
CA ARG A 7 19.24 -64.59 -8.02
C ARG A 7 18.57 -63.32 -7.50
N LEU A 8 17.56 -62.87 -8.25
CA LEU A 8 16.52 -61.91 -7.90
C LEU A 8 15.67 -62.33 -6.68
N LEU A 9 15.22 -61.34 -5.91
CA LEU A 9 13.91 -61.22 -5.21
C LEU A 9 13.74 -59.72 -4.91
N ALA A 10 13.02 -58.91 -5.70
CA ALA A 10 11.56 -58.71 -5.68
C ALA A 10 11.00 -58.26 -4.32
N PHE A 11 10.96 -56.95 -4.09
CA PHE A 11 9.91 -56.31 -3.29
C PHE A 11 9.33 -55.16 -4.11
N ALA A 12 8.08 -55.34 -4.50
CA ALA A 12 7.26 -54.35 -5.18
C ALA A 12 6.46 -53.54 -4.15
N GLY A 13 6.36 -52.24 -4.40
CA GLY A 13 5.15 -51.47 -4.14
C GLY A 13 4.94 -50.97 -2.72
N LEU A 14 5.14 -49.66 -2.53
CA LEU A 14 4.12 -48.77 -1.97
C LEU A 14 4.48 -47.31 -2.29
N CYS A 15 3.55 -46.63 -2.96
CA CYS A 15 3.44 -45.19 -3.11
C CYS A 15 3.73 -44.49 -1.76
N SER A 16 4.36 -43.32 -1.72
CA SER A 16 3.63 -42.06 -1.88
C SER A 16 4.60 -40.88 -1.97
N VAL A 17 4.49 -40.11 -3.06
CA VAL A 17 4.57 -38.63 -3.09
C VAL A 17 5.57 -38.00 -2.10
N GLY A 18 6.87 -38.18 -2.33
CA GLY A 18 7.95 -37.47 -1.62
C GLY A 18 8.73 -36.51 -2.52
N THR A 19 8.17 -36.18 -3.68
CA THR A 19 8.77 -35.25 -4.65
C THR A 19 7.77 -34.12 -4.87
N LEU A 20 8.27 -32.89 -4.76
CA LEU A 20 7.59 -31.62 -5.07
C LEU A 20 6.93 -30.90 -3.88
N MET A 21 7.74 -30.41 -2.93
CA MET A 21 7.47 -29.14 -2.24
C MET A 21 8.44 -28.06 -2.72
N TYR A 22 8.55 -27.93 -4.03
CA TYR A 22 9.07 -26.72 -4.67
C TYR A 22 7.96 -26.23 -5.59
N LEU A 23 7.56 -24.96 -5.43
CA LEU A 23 6.54 -24.20 -6.18
C LEU A 23 5.13 -24.19 -5.57
N THR A 24 4.88 -23.25 -4.65
CA THR A 24 3.92 -22.15 -4.87
C THR A 24 4.23 -21.00 -3.91
N ARG A 25 5.38 -20.34 -4.10
CA ARG A 25 5.50 -18.90 -3.82
C ARG A 25 5.72 -18.21 -5.15
N ALA A 26 4.71 -18.32 -6.01
CA ALA A 26 4.65 -17.57 -7.24
C ALA A 26 4.50 -16.08 -6.87
N ASP A 27 5.49 -15.30 -7.28
CA ASP A 27 5.41 -13.89 -7.65
C ASP A 27 4.53 -12.98 -6.81
N ARG A 28 5.13 -12.44 -5.75
CA ARG A 28 5.01 -11.00 -5.52
C ARG A 28 6.41 -10.43 -5.58
N THR A 29 6.97 -10.32 -6.79
CA THR A 29 8.01 -9.33 -7.03
C THR A 29 7.43 -8.03 -6.47
N PRO A 30 8.05 -7.37 -5.48
CA PRO A 30 7.53 -6.11 -5.00
C PRO A 30 7.52 -5.22 -6.22
N GLU A 31 6.31 -4.82 -6.63
CA GLU A 31 6.05 -3.98 -7.78
C GLU A 31 6.59 -2.60 -7.43
N ALA A 32 7.90 -2.48 -7.53
CA ALA A 32 8.70 -1.39 -7.04
C ALA A 32 9.29 -0.64 -8.20
N ASP A 33 9.00 0.65 -8.18
CA ASP A 33 9.75 1.60 -8.95
C ASP A 33 11.22 1.58 -8.48
N PRO A 34 12.21 1.86 -9.36
CA PRO A 34 13.62 1.89 -9.01
C PRO A 34 13.94 2.77 -7.79
N GLU A 35 13.08 3.75 -7.50
CA GLU A 35 13.22 4.66 -6.37
C GLU A 35 12.65 4.13 -5.04
N GLY A 36 12.22 2.87 -5.00
CA GLY A 36 11.67 2.21 -3.81
C GLY A 36 10.19 2.49 -3.54
N LEU A 37 9.53 3.31 -4.37
CA LEU A 37 8.11 3.63 -4.30
C LEU A 37 7.24 2.52 -4.92
N HIS A 38 5.92 2.58 -4.71
CA HIS A 38 4.96 1.74 -5.45
C HIS A 38 4.91 2.16 -6.92
N THR A 39 4.65 1.23 -7.83
CA THR A 39 4.41 1.59 -9.24
C THR A 39 3.09 2.34 -9.39
N ASP A 40 3.02 3.21 -10.39
CA ASP A 40 1.78 3.90 -10.75
C ASP A 40 0.63 2.90 -11.02
N ASP A 41 0.91 1.80 -11.72
CA ASP A 41 -0.09 0.77 -12.03
C ASP A 41 -0.65 0.10 -10.79
N ARG A 42 0.20 -0.14 -9.78
CA ARG A 42 -0.25 -0.63 -8.48
C ARG A 42 -1.22 0.35 -7.84
N VAL A 43 -0.88 1.64 -7.80
CA VAL A 43 -1.71 2.68 -7.19
C VAL A 43 -3.03 2.86 -7.94
N ARG A 44 -3.02 2.87 -9.27
CA ARG A 44 -4.25 2.95 -10.10
C ARG A 44 -5.20 1.79 -9.82
N ARG A 45 -4.70 0.56 -9.65
CA ARG A 45 -5.55 -0.60 -9.35
C ARG A 45 -6.19 -0.57 -7.96
N LEU A 46 -5.65 0.22 -7.03
CA LEU A 46 -6.21 0.41 -5.70
C LEU A 46 -7.32 1.48 -5.68
N ALA A 47 -7.33 2.39 -6.65
CA ALA A 47 -8.34 3.43 -6.75
C ALA A 47 -9.61 2.91 -7.43
N PRO A 48 -10.81 3.16 -6.87
CA PRO A 48 -12.07 2.84 -7.53
C PRO A 48 -12.47 3.87 -8.60
N TYR A 49 -11.59 4.83 -8.89
CA TYR A 49 -11.82 5.96 -9.80
C TYR A 49 -10.53 6.28 -10.57
N ASP A 50 -10.66 7.04 -11.67
CA ASP A 50 -9.50 7.62 -12.37
C ASP A 50 -8.91 8.76 -11.52
N ILE A 51 -7.71 8.52 -10.99
CA ILE A 51 -7.02 9.45 -10.09
C ILE A 51 -6.70 10.78 -10.78
N ALA A 52 -6.28 10.75 -12.05
CA ALA A 52 -5.91 11.94 -12.79
C ALA A 52 -7.14 12.80 -13.10
N ALA A 53 -8.19 12.17 -13.62
CA ALA A 53 -9.45 12.86 -13.87
C ALA A 53 -10.05 13.46 -12.59
N ALA A 54 -10.06 12.70 -11.48
CA ALA A 54 -10.56 13.17 -10.20
C ALA A 54 -9.76 14.38 -9.68
N THR A 55 -8.43 14.34 -9.78
CA THR A 55 -7.56 15.44 -9.33
C THR A 55 -7.85 16.74 -10.08
N VAL A 56 -8.05 16.66 -11.40
CA VAL A 56 -8.34 17.84 -12.24
C VAL A 56 -9.77 18.38 -12.03
N ALA A 57 -10.71 17.50 -11.68
CA ALA A 57 -12.11 17.88 -11.49
C ALA A 57 -12.41 18.56 -10.15
N THR A 58 -11.47 18.55 -9.20
CA THR A 58 -11.68 19.04 -7.83
C THR A 58 -10.84 20.25 -7.47
N TRP A 59 -11.38 21.14 -6.64
CA TRP A 59 -10.66 22.31 -6.12
C TRP A 59 -9.72 21.94 -4.98
N SER A 60 -10.12 20.97 -4.14
CA SER A 60 -9.34 20.46 -3.02
C SER A 60 -9.12 18.96 -3.14
N PRO A 61 -7.94 18.44 -2.74
CA PRO A 61 -7.74 16.99 -2.56
C PRO A 61 -8.77 16.33 -1.65
N LEU A 62 -9.42 17.09 -0.75
CA LEU A 62 -10.43 16.56 0.16
C LEU A 62 -11.79 16.34 -0.51
N ASP A 63 -12.05 16.99 -1.64
CA ASP A 63 -13.28 16.83 -2.43
C ASP A 63 -13.30 15.51 -3.21
N ILE A 64 -12.12 14.90 -3.40
CA ILE A 64 -12.01 13.58 -4.00
C ILE A 64 -12.58 12.53 -3.02
N PRO A 65 -13.39 11.58 -3.49
CA PRO A 65 -13.94 10.53 -2.63
C PRO A 65 -12.84 9.71 -1.93
N PRO A 66 -12.98 9.41 -0.62
CA PRO A 66 -12.04 8.54 0.08
C PRO A 66 -12.10 7.10 -0.42
N LEU A 67 -11.01 6.35 -0.25
CA LEU A 67 -10.89 4.94 -0.69
C LEU A 67 -11.70 3.93 0.16
N GLY A 68 -12.60 4.40 1.04
CA GLY A 68 -13.53 3.55 1.80
C GLY A 68 -12.92 2.72 2.94
N VAL A 69 -11.61 2.77 3.17
CA VAL A 69 -10.93 2.00 4.25
C VAL A 69 -11.16 2.59 5.65
N VAL A 70 -11.43 3.89 5.73
CA VAL A 70 -11.86 4.56 6.96
C VAL A 70 -13.34 4.91 6.79
N PRO A 71 -14.25 4.35 7.61
CA PRO A 71 -15.66 4.70 7.56
C PRO A 71 -15.90 6.20 7.82
N ALA A 72 -16.95 6.75 7.23
CA ALA A 72 -17.33 8.15 7.46
C ALA A 72 -17.59 8.41 8.96
N GLY A 73 -17.01 9.49 9.50
CA GLY A 73 -17.11 9.85 10.91
C GLY A 73 -16.21 9.05 11.87
N ALA A 74 -15.41 8.11 11.35
CA ALA A 74 -14.45 7.34 12.13
C ALA A 74 -13.00 7.79 11.88
N THR A 75 -12.10 7.31 12.74
CA THR A 75 -10.65 7.41 12.55
C THR A 75 -10.00 6.06 12.66
N ARG A 76 -8.86 5.88 12.01
CA ARG A 76 -7.99 4.70 12.19
C ARG A 76 -6.51 5.12 12.22
N PRO A 77 -5.64 4.37 12.91
CA PRO A 77 -4.19 4.54 12.79
C PRO A 77 -3.77 4.46 11.33
N ARG A 78 -2.84 5.32 10.90
CA ARG A 78 -2.35 5.37 9.52
C ARG A 78 -1.82 4.02 9.05
N ARG A 79 -1.07 3.31 9.89
CA ARG A 79 -0.57 1.96 9.61
C ARG A 79 -1.68 1.00 9.20
N GLU A 80 -2.77 0.94 9.96
CA GLU A 80 -3.90 0.04 9.65
C GLU A 80 -4.57 0.39 8.32
N VAL A 81 -4.61 1.68 7.98
CA VAL A 81 -5.18 2.14 6.71
C VAL A 81 -4.29 1.72 5.54
N PHE A 82 -2.97 1.86 5.68
CA PHE A 82 -2.00 1.41 4.68
C PHE A 82 -2.05 -0.11 4.50
N GLU A 83 -2.08 -0.86 5.60
CA GLU A 83 -2.20 -2.33 5.59
C GLU A 83 -3.48 -2.78 4.88
N ALA A 84 -4.63 -2.16 5.19
CA ALA A 84 -5.90 -2.51 4.56
C ALA A 84 -5.96 -2.17 3.06
N LEU A 85 -5.20 -1.17 2.60
CA LEU A 85 -5.01 -0.90 1.17
C LEU A 85 -3.97 -1.82 0.51
N GLY A 86 -3.25 -2.62 1.29
CA GLY A 86 -2.09 -3.38 0.81
C GLY A 86 -0.98 -2.47 0.27
N LEU A 87 -0.79 -1.31 0.91
CA LEU A 87 0.35 -0.41 0.70
C LEU A 87 1.40 -0.67 1.78
N ASP A 88 2.66 -0.65 1.35
CA ASP A 88 3.82 -0.68 2.23
C ASP A 88 4.17 0.76 2.64
N GLU A 89 4.10 1.03 3.94
CA GLU A 89 4.36 2.33 4.56
C GLU A 89 5.85 2.70 4.55
N HIS A 90 6.75 1.74 4.32
CA HIS A 90 8.17 2.01 4.10
C HIS A 90 8.48 2.47 2.67
N ARG A 91 7.49 2.38 1.77
CA ARG A 91 7.61 2.68 0.35
C ARG A 91 6.88 3.97 -0.03
N VAL A 92 6.88 4.91 0.91
CA VAL A 92 6.43 6.28 0.72
C VAL A 92 7.49 7.25 1.23
N ARG A 93 7.48 8.48 0.72
CA ARG A 93 8.46 9.51 1.10
C ARG A 93 7.88 10.92 0.90
N ASP A 94 8.71 11.94 1.06
CA ASP A 94 8.36 13.34 0.76
C ASP A 94 7.07 13.76 1.48
N LEU A 95 7.07 13.60 2.82
CA LEU A 95 5.96 14.04 3.65
C LEU A 95 5.80 15.55 3.54
N ARG A 96 4.63 15.98 3.07
CA ARG A 96 4.20 17.38 3.06
C ARG A 96 2.98 17.54 3.93
N ALA A 97 3.01 18.53 4.81
CA ALA A 97 1.92 18.85 5.71
C ALA A 97 1.39 20.25 5.42
N SER A 98 0.07 20.39 5.36
CA SER A 98 -0.61 21.67 5.18
C SER A 98 -1.68 21.81 6.27
N PRO A 99 -1.47 22.70 7.25
CA PRO A 99 -2.49 23.00 8.25
C PRO A 99 -3.74 23.57 7.59
N SER A 100 -4.91 23.17 8.06
CA SER A 100 -6.21 23.68 7.62
C SER A 100 -7.17 23.72 8.80
N PHE A 101 -7.36 24.90 9.38
CA PHE A 101 -8.14 25.09 10.60
C PHE A 101 -7.72 24.14 11.74
N ARG A 102 -8.56 23.15 12.08
CA ARG A 102 -8.37 22.20 13.20
C ARG A 102 -7.78 20.85 12.75
N VAL A 103 -7.45 20.73 11.48
CA VAL A 103 -6.87 19.53 10.90
C VAL A 103 -5.58 19.87 10.18
N THR A 104 -4.72 18.87 10.05
CA THR A 104 -3.59 18.91 9.15
C THR A 104 -3.83 17.93 8.01
N ILE A 105 -3.64 18.40 6.78
CA ILE A 105 -3.62 17.57 5.57
C ILE A 105 -2.20 17.06 5.39
N LEU A 106 -2.04 15.74 5.37
CA LEU A 106 -0.77 15.07 5.15
C LEU A 106 -0.73 14.47 3.75
N ARG A 107 0.41 14.62 3.07
CA ARG A 107 0.66 14.02 1.77
C ARG A 107 1.99 13.29 1.76
N TRP A 108 1.99 12.06 1.29
CA TRP A 108 3.22 11.33 0.98
C TRP A 108 3.24 10.95 -0.48
N GLN A 109 4.42 10.97 -1.08
CA GLN A 109 4.66 10.33 -2.36
C GLN A 109 4.50 8.83 -2.20
N VAL A 110 3.58 8.22 -2.96
CA VAL A 110 3.37 6.76 -2.95
C VAL A 110 3.88 6.11 -4.24
N SER A 111 3.97 6.88 -5.33
CA SER A 111 4.49 6.45 -6.64
C SER A 111 5.10 7.64 -7.39
N PRO A 112 5.78 7.44 -8.54
CA PRO A 112 6.28 8.54 -9.37
C PRO A 112 5.20 9.60 -9.69
N SER A 113 3.98 9.16 -10.01
CA SER A 113 2.91 10.07 -10.47
C SER A 113 1.83 10.37 -9.44
N TYR A 114 1.81 9.70 -8.29
CA TYR A 114 0.72 9.86 -7.31
C TYR A 114 1.19 10.09 -5.88
N ASP A 115 0.43 10.92 -5.18
CA ASP A 115 0.50 11.10 -3.74
C ASP A 115 -0.70 10.43 -3.05
N VAL A 116 -0.46 9.96 -1.84
CA VAL A 116 -1.51 9.60 -0.89
C VAL A 116 -1.79 10.79 0.02
N VAL A 117 -3.06 11.15 0.18
CA VAL A 117 -3.54 12.29 0.97
C VAL A 117 -4.38 11.79 2.13
N CYS A 118 -4.03 12.21 3.35
CA CYS A 118 -4.76 11.91 4.57
C CYS A 118 -5.13 13.20 5.33
N MET A 119 -6.19 13.15 6.13
CA MET A 119 -6.56 14.22 7.06
C MET A 119 -6.47 13.70 8.49
N THR A 120 -5.98 14.52 9.40
CA THR A 120 -5.82 14.19 10.83
C THR A 120 -6.05 15.43 11.67
N ALA A 121 -6.62 15.25 12.85
CA ALA A 121 -7.00 16.33 13.74
C ALA A 121 -5.81 16.73 14.61
N ASP A 122 -5.63 18.03 14.82
CA ASP A 122 -4.55 18.54 15.67
C ASP A 122 -5.03 18.74 17.11
N ASN A 123 -6.35 18.73 17.33
CA ASN A 123 -7.01 18.94 18.61
C ASN A 123 -7.62 17.67 19.23
N SER A 124 -7.35 16.50 18.64
CA SER A 124 -7.79 15.21 19.19
C SER A 124 -6.72 14.67 20.14
N PRO A 125 -7.06 14.18 21.35
CA PRO A 125 -6.09 13.52 22.23
C PRO A 125 -5.33 12.37 21.55
N ALA A 126 -5.97 11.67 20.60
CA ALA A 126 -5.38 10.57 19.85
C ALA A 126 -4.32 11.02 18.81
N SER A 127 -4.23 12.32 18.49
CA SER A 127 -3.37 12.85 17.44
C SER A 127 -2.55 14.06 17.83
N SER A 128 -2.89 14.78 18.91
CA SER A 128 -2.28 16.06 19.29
C SER A 128 -0.89 15.92 19.91
N ALA A 129 -0.60 14.77 20.53
CA ALA A 129 0.70 14.44 21.11
C ALA A 129 1.53 13.49 20.24
N VAL A 130 1.00 13.11 19.06
CA VAL A 130 1.59 12.12 18.17
C VAL A 130 2.22 12.84 16.97
N PRO A 131 3.51 12.59 16.64
CA PRO A 131 4.17 13.20 15.49
C PRO A 131 3.40 13.01 14.18
N LEU A 132 3.50 13.98 13.26
CA LEU A 132 2.74 13.95 12.01
C LEU A 132 3.05 12.73 11.13
N ASP A 133 4.28 12.23 11.21
CA ASP A 133 4.81 11.08 10.49
C ASP A 133 4.65 9.76 11.26
N ASP A 134 4.11 9.77 12.47
CA ASP A 134 3.94 8.55 13.26
C ASP A 134 2.89 7.62 12.58
N PRO A 135 3.20 6.32 12.40
CA PRO A 135 2.25 5.34 11.87
C PRO A 135 0.98 5.17 12.72
N GLU A 136 1.05 5.47 14.02
CA GLU A 136 -0.08 5.36 14.95
C GLU A 136 -0.97 6.61 14.94
N ARG A 137 -0.59 7.67 14.21
CA ARG A 137 -1.40 8.88 14.10
C ARG A 137 -2.73 8.56 13.39
N SER A 138 -3.82 8.95 14.04
CA SER A 138 -5.17 8.70 13.54
C SER A 138 -5.53 9.58 12.35
N VAL A 139 -6.10 8.99 11.30
CA VAL A 139 -6.57 9.68 10.08
C VAL A 139 -8.07 9.46 9.84
N TYR A 140 -8.73 10.45 9.22
CA TYR A 140 -10.18 10.50 8.96
C TYR A 140 -10.56 10.05 7.53
N GLY A 141 -9.62 9.46 6.80
CA GLY A 141 -9.78 9.08 5.40
C GLY A 141 -8.48 9.19 4.63
N ILE A 142 -8.43 8.47 3.51
CA ILE A 142 -7.27 8.37 2.62
C ILE A 142 -7.74 8.46 1.16
N ARG A 143 -6.97 9.17 0.35
CA ARG A 143 -7.26 9.43 -1.07
C ARG A 143 -5.98 9.35 -1.87
N PHE A 144 -6.08 9.02 -3.16
CA PHE A 144 -4.99 9.24 -4.10
C PHE A 144 -5.22 10.49 -4.92
N VAL A 145 -4.14 11.23 -5.18
CA VAL A 145 -4.11 12.39 -6.07
C VAL A 145 -2.93 12.30 -7.02
N SER A 146 -3.07 12.93 -8.19
CA SER A 146 -1.96 13.06 -9.12
C SER A 146 -0.95 14.08 -8.62
N ARG A 147 0.33 13.73 -8.75
CA ARG A 147 1.45 14.66 -8.63
C ARG A 147 1.51 15.45 -9.93
N SER A 148 0.76 16.53 -10.03
CA SER A 148 1.05 17.53 -11.06
C SER A 148 2.44 18.11 -10.77
N GLU A 149 3.36 18.10 -11.74
CA GLU A 149 4.71 18.70 -11.63
C GLU A 149 4.71 20.20 -11.30
N GLY A 150 3.54 20.85 -11.30
CA GLY A 150 3.34 22.19 -10.79
C GLY A 150 1.87 22.45 -10.50
N ALA A 151 1.39 22.04 -9.32
CA ALA A 151 0.16 22.63 -8.79
C ALA A 151 0.49 24.04 -8.27
N HIS A 152 0.64 24.98 -9.20
CA HIS A 152 0.14 26.33 -8.95
C HIS A 152 -1.34 26.16 -8.63
N HIS A 153 -1.72 26.31 -7.36
CA HIS A 153 -2.94 26.98 -6.89
C HIS A 153 -3.10 26.72 -5.38
N ILE A 154 -2.62 27.71 -4.63
CA ILE A 154 -3.26 28.35 -3.47
C ILE A 154 -3.76 27.42 -2.35
N TRP A 155 -3.01 27.43 -1.23
CA TRP A 155 -3.60 27.45 0.10
C TRP A 155 -3.52 28.88 0.63
#